data_AF-A0A9D6EIP9-F1
#
_entry.id   AF-A0A9D6EIP9-F1
#
_cell.length_a   1.000
_cell.length_b   1.000
_cell.length_c   1.000
_cell.angle_alpha   90.00
_cell.angle_beta   90.00
_cell.angle_gamma   90.00
#
_symmetry.space_group_name_H-M   'P 1'
#
loop_
_entity.id
_entity.type
_entity.pdbx_description
1 polymer ?
#
loop_
_entity_poly.entity_id
_entity_poly.type
_entity_poly.pdbx_seq_one_letter_code
_entity_poly.pdbx_strand_id
1 'polypeptide(L)'
;TRVALRRLARLGLLGAPVVEELLEAYDFAKRLIKGLRLAQHRPPDCLPTAGLGLERLARELGEPGGRALLARYRETAAAVRRHYRTIFGAPC
;
A
#
# COMPACT_ATOMS: atom_id res chain seq x y z
N THR A 1 -3.24 -2.67 -13.41
CA THR A 1 -3.39 -1.66 -12.34
C THR A 1 -2.63 -0.36 -12.61
N ARG A 2 -1.29 -0.32 -12.67
CA ARG A 2 -0.55 0.94 -12.97
C ARG A 2 -0.99 1.64 -14.27
N VAL A 3 -1.22 0.88 -15.34
CA VAL A 3 -1.73 1.41 -16.63
C VAL A 3 -3.13 2.00 -16.48
N ALA A 4 -3.97 1.40 -15.64
CA ALA A 4 -5.33 1.92 -15.37
C ALA A 4 -5.29 3.24 -14.59
N LEU A 5 -4.45 3.34 -13.54
CA LEU A 5 -4.25 4.59 -12.78
C LEU A 5 -3.75 5.73 -13.68
N ARG A 6 -2.78 5.46 -14.55
CA ARG A 6 -2.29 6.45 -15.53
C ARG A 6 -3.35 6.84 -16.55
N ARG A 7 -4.22 5.91 -16.96
CA ARG A 7 -5.35 6.21 -17.86
C ARG A 7 -6.41 7.07 -17.18
N LEU A 8 -6.74 6.81 -15.92
CA LEU A 8 -7.67 7.65 -15.15
C LEU A 8 -7.16 9.10 -15.02
N ALA A 9 -5.86 9.28 -14.83
CA ALA A 9 -5.22 10.61 -14.85
C ALA A 9 -5.41 11.33 -16.19
N ARG A 10 -5.13 10.61 -17.30
CA ARG A 10 -5.26 11.15 -18.66
C ARG A 10 -6.70 11.52 -19.03
N LEU A 11 -7.67 10.84 -18.42
CA LEU A 11 -9.10 11.12 -18.62
C LEU A 11 -9.61 12.25 -17.71
N GLY A 12 -8.75 12.89 -16.90
CA GLY A 12 -9.13 13.95 -15.98
C GLY A 12 -9.97 13.49 -14.78
N LEU A 13 -10.17 12.18 -14.63
CA LEU A 13 -10.97 11.59 -13.54
C LEU A 13 -10.23 11.59 -12.21
N LEU A 14 -8.89 11.73 -12.26
CA LEU A 14 -8.03 11.88 -11.10
C LEU A 14 -6.98 12.94 -11.38
N GLY A 15 -6.72 13.81 -10.41
CA GLY A 15 -5.59 14.73 -10.48
C GLY A 15 -4.27 13.97 -10.53
N ALA A 16 -3.28 14.52 -11.26
CA ALA A 16 -1.92 14.00 -11.32
C ALA A 16 -1.30 13.66 -9.93
N PRO A 17 -1.39 14.52 -8.89
CA PRO A 17 -0.82 14.20 -7.58
C PRO A 17 -1.49 12.99 -6.93
N VAL A 18 -2.81 12.83 -7.08
CA VAL A 18 -3.56 11.67 -6.56
C VAL A 18 -3.10 10.38 -7.23
N VAL A 19 -2.80 10.43 -8.53
CA VAL A 19 -2.34 9.26 -9.29
C VAL A 19 -0.93 8.86 -8.88
N GLU A 20 -0.05 9.81 -8.62
CA GLU A 20 1.30 9.54 -8.11
C GLU A 20 1.24 8.87 -6.73
N GLU A 21 0.46 9.44 -5.80
CA GLU A 21 0.24 8.83 -4.47
C GLU A 21 -0.31 7.39 -4.56
N LEU A 22 -1.27 7.13 -5.45
CA LEU A 22 -1.84 5.80 -5.64
C LEU A 22 -0.85 4.81 -6.28
N LEU A 23 0.02 5.29 -7.17
CA LEU A 23 1.08 4.46 -7.77
C LEU A 23 2.12 4.06 -6.73
N GLU A 24 2.58 5.00 -5.90
CA GLU A 24 3.50 4.73 -4.81
C GLU A 24 2.91 3.76 -3.79
N ALA A 25 1.65 3.97 -3.40
CA ALA A 25 0.93 3.08 -2.50
C ALA A 25 0.81 1.65 -3.08
N TYR A 26 0.53 1.53 -4.37
CA TYR A 26 0.46 0.23 -5.06
C TYR A 26 1.82 -0.48 -5.09
N ASP A 27 2.89 0.26 -5.33
CA ASP A 27 4.25 -0.29 -5.37
C ASP A 27 4.75 -0.72 -4.01
N PHE A 28 4.41 0.04 -2.97
CA PHE A 28 4.63 -0.36 -1.59
C PHE A 28 3.86 -1.64 -1.27
N ALA A 29 2.56 -1.70 -1.58
CA ALA A 29 1.72 -2.87 -1.32
C ALA A 29 2.26 -4.13 -2.03
N LYS A 30 2.74 -4.00 -3.28
CA LYS A 30 3.39 -5.11 -3.99
C LYS A 30 4.63 -5.63 -3.28
N ARG A 31 5.51 -4.73 -2.84
CA ARG A 31 6.73 -5.10 -2.10
C ARG A 31 6.37 -5.80 -0.80
N LEU A 32 5.40 -5.27 -0.07
CA LEU A 32 4.90 -5.85 1.17
C LEU A 32 4.36 -7.27 0.97
N ILE A 33 3.47 -7.48 0.00
CA ILE A 33 2.91 -8.81 -0.32
C ILE A 33 4.02 -9.79 -0.71
N LYS A 34 5.02 -9.34 -1.48
CA LYS A 34 6.16 -10.16 -1.85
C LYS A 34 6.97 -10.58 -0.61
N GLY A 35 7.29 -9.64 0.28
CA GLY A 35 7.99 -9.93 1.54
C GLY A 35 7.20 -10.90 2.42
N LEU A 36 5.88 -10.69 2.56
CA LEU A 36 5.03 -11.60 3.32
C LEU A 36 5.00 -13.02 2.74
N ARG A 37 4.98 -13.19 1.41
CA ARG A 37 5.06 -14.51 0.76
C ARG A 37 6.40 -15.21 0.94
N LEU A 38 7.49 -14.45 1.07
CA LEU A 38 8.81 -15.02 1.36
C LEU A 38 8.92 -15.42 2.83
N ALA A 39 8.33 -14.64 3.73
CA ALA A 39 8.32 -14.91 5.16
C ALA A 39 7.35 -16.03 5.56
N GLN A 40 6.19 -16.11 4.90
CA GLN A 40 5.12 -17.07 5.19
C GLN A 40 4.98 -18.02 4.00
N HIS A 41 5.18 -19.33 4.21
CA HIS A 41 4.99 -20.36 3.17
C HIS A 41 3.49 -20.58 2.81
N ARG A 42 2.64 -19.57 3.04
CA ARG A 42 1.19 -19.56 2.83
C ARG A 42 0.76 -18.21 2.25
N PRO A 43 -0.45 -18.11 1.66
CA PRO A 43 -1.02 -16.83 1.24
C PRO A 43 -0.95 -15.81 2.39
N PRO A 44 -0.48 -14.59 2.13
CA PRO A 44 -0.31 -13.60 3.18
C PRO A 44 -1.66 -12.99 3.54
N ASP A 45 -2.40 -13.69 4.40
CA ASP A 45 -3.75 -13.27 4.80
C ASP A 45 -3.70 -12.23 5.93
N CYS A 46 -2.58 -12.14 6.66
CA CYS A 46 -2.41 -11.21 7.78
C CYS A 46 -0.99 -10.62 7.85
N LEU A 47 -0.91 -9.30 8.03
CA LEU A 47 0.32 -8.61 8.38
C LEU A 47 0.66 -8.94 9.85
N PRO A 48 1.89 -9.41 10.16
CA PRO A 48 2.31 -9.59 11.55
C PRO A 48 2.22 -8.26 12.30
N THR A 49 1.62 -8.26 13.49
CA THR A 49 1.44 -7.05 14.30
C THR A 49 2.52 -6.87 15.37
N ALA A 50 3.33 -7.90 15.62
CA ALA A 50 4.43 -7.89 16.58
C ALA A 50 5.46 -9.00 16.32
N GLY A 51 6.58 -8.95 17.02
CA GLY A 51 7.58 -10.02 17.10
C GLY A 51 8.60 -10.05 15.96
N LEU A 52 9.46 -11.08 15.98
CA LEU A 52 10.60 -11.22 15.07
C LEU A 52 10.20 -11.27 13.59
N GLY A 53 9.02 -11.82 13.28
CA GLY A 53 8.50 -11.85 11.92
C GLY A 53 8.26 -10.45 11.35
N LEU A 54 7.78 -9.53 12.18
CA LEU A 54 7.57 -8.13 11.78
C LEU A 54 8.91 -7.39 11.60
N GLU A 55 9.88 -7.61 12.48
CA GLU A 55 11.21 -6.98 12.37
C GLU A 55 11.98 -7.47 11.14
N ARG A 56 11.88 -8.77 10.83
CA ARG A 56 12.46 -9.33 9.62
C ARG A 56 11.82 -8.74 8.37
N LEU A 57 10.50 -8.63 8.35
CA LEU A 57 9.76 -8.03 7.24
C LEU A 57 10.12 -6.56 7.04
N ALA A 58 10.28 -5.80 8.13
CA ALA A 58 10.74 -4.42 8.07
C ALA A 58 12.11 -4.30 7.40
N ARG A 59 13.09 -5.14 7.82
CA ARG A 59 14.42 -5.19 7.20
C ARG A 59 14.37 -5.54 5.71
N GLU A 60 13.58 -6.54 5.33
CA GLU A 60 13.42 -6.94 3.92
C GLU A 60 12.81 -5.82 3.05
N LEU A 61 12.00 -4.96 3.65
CA LEU A 61 11.37 -3.80 2.98
C LEU A 61 12.19 -2.51 3.08
N GLY A 62 13.34 -2.53 3.75
CA GLY A 62 14.19 -1.35 3.99
C GLY A 62 13.62 -0.38 5.01
N GLU A 63 12.72 -0.83 5.88
CA GLU A 63 12.16 -0.03 6.97
C GLU A 63 13.07 -0.09 8.21
N PRO A 64 13.16 1.01 8.99
CA PRO A 64 13.98 1.06 10.21
C PRO A 64 13.62 0.03 11.30
N GLY A 65 12.42 -0.54 11.24
CA GLY A 65 11.95 -1.55 12.18
C GLY A 65 10.46 -1.82 12.04
N GLY A 66 9.96 -2.80 12.80
CA GLY A 66 8.58 -3.27 12.72
C GLY A 66 7.54 -2.18 12.95
N ARG A 67 7.80 -1.29 13.91
CA ARG A 67 6.92 -0.15 14.22
C ARG A 67 6.84 0.85 13.06
N ALA A 68 7.97 1.16 12.41
CA ALA A 68 8.01 2.06 11.26
C ALA A 68 7.25 1.46 10.07
N LEU A 69 7.42 0.16 9.82
CA LEU A 69 6.66 -0.55 8.80
C LEU A 69 5.15 -0.48 9.04
N LEU A 70 4.69 -0.71 10.28
CA LEU A 70 3.26 -0.61 10.62
C LEU A 70 2.73 0.81 10.47
N ALA A 71 3.51 1.83 10.84
CA ALA A 71 3.14 3.23 10.65
C ALA A 71 2.96 3.56 9.16
N ARG A 72 3.98 3.25 8.34
CA ARG A 72 3.93 3.44 6.88
C ARG A 72 2.75 2.70 6.25
N TYR A 73 2.48 1.47 6.68
CA TYR A 73 1.34 0.69 6.21
C TYR A 73 0.01 1.38 6.53
N ARG A 74 -0.18 1.85 7.77
CA ARG A 74 -1.40 2.54 8.21
C ARG A 74 -1.62 3.84 7.44
N GLU A 75 -0.58 4.64 7.27
CA GLU A 75 -0.60 5.89 6.51
C GLU A 75 -0.98 5.65 5.05
N THR A 76 -0.31 4.69 4.41
CA THR A 76 -0.58 4.31 3.02
C THR A 76 -2.03 3.84 2.86
N ALA A 77 -2.51 2.96 3.75
CA ALA A 77 -3.86 2.45 3.70
C ALA A 77 -4.92 3.55 3.96
N ALA A 78 -4.62 4.51 4.83
CA ALA A 78 -5.49 5.66 5.07
C ALA A 78 -5.56 6.59 3.85
N ALA A 79 -4.43 6.87 3.21
CA ALA A 79 -4.37 7.68 1.99
C ALA A 79 -5.18 7.04 0.84
N VAL A 80 -4.99 5.74 0.60
CA VAL A 80 -5.77 5.00 -0.41
C VAL A 80 -7.26 5.02 -0.10
N ARG A 81 -7.67 4.80 1.17
CA ARG A 81 -9.08 4.87 1.58
C ARG A 81 -9.68 6.25 1.39
N ARG A 82 -8.92 7.31 1.66
CA ARG A 82 -9.35 8.70 1.43
C ARG A 82 -9.63 8.92 -0.06
N HIS A 83 -8.69 8.57 -0.93
CA HIS A 83 -8.86 8.69 -2.37
C HIS A 83 -10.03 7.86 -2.88
N TYR A 84 -10.17 6.62 -2.42
CA TYR A 84 -11.31 5.78 -2.77
C TYR A 84 -12.65 6.43 -2.39
N ARG A 85 -12.77 6.99 -1.19
CA ARG A 85 -13.98 7.72 -0.76
C ARG A 85 -14.22 8.98 -1.58
N THR A 86 -13.19 9.72 -1.98
CA THR A 86 -13.37 10.88 -2.85
C THR A 86 -13.88 10.49 -4.24
N ILE A 87 -13.43 9.36 -4.77
CA ILE A 87 -13.76 8.90 -6.13
C ILE A 87 -15.13 8.22 -6.18
N PHE A 88 -15.43 7.39 -5.18
CA PHE A 88 -16.60 6.50 -5.17
C PHE A 88 -17.63 6.87 -4.11
N GLY A 89 -17.33 7.83 -3.23
CA GLY A 89 -18.19 8.24 -2.11
C GLY A 89 -19.00 9.50 -2.37
N ALA A 90 -19.19 9.91 -3.63
CA ALA A 90 -20.28 10.84 -3.94
C ALA A 90 -21.62 10.13 -3.64
N PRO A 91 -22.47 10.67 -2.75
CA PRO A 91 -23.81 10.14 -2.57
C PRO A 91 -24.60 10.31 -3.88
N CYS A 92 -25.31 9.26 -4.28
CA CYS A 92 -26.44 9.37 -5.20
C CYS A 92 -27.53 10.26 -4.61
#